data_AF-A0A5N4C1U3-F1
#
_entry.id   AF-A0A5N4C1U3-F1
#
_cell.length_a   1.000
_cell.length_b   1.000
_cell.length_c   1.000
_cell.angle_alpha   90.00
_cell.angle_beta   90.00
_cell.angle_gamma   90.00
#
_symmetry.space_group_name_H-M   'P 1'
#
loop_
_entity.id
_entity.type
_entity.pdbx_description
1 polymer ?
#
loop_
_entity_poly.entity_id
_entity_poly.type
_entity_poly.pdbx_seq_one_letter_code
_entity_poly.pdbx_strand_id
1 'polypeptide(L)'
;MRVEVDGMEAYVKVDSCPEEPQLRIKNNKEEEDYDGDTYDSDMDVVKFDGDSAPPFIQIRSVAKKHPKTWVHYIAAEEEDWDYAPSSLTSSDGSYKSLYLNNGPQRIGRKYKKVRFIAYTDETFKTREAIQYESGILGPLLYGEVGDTLLMMSDKRNVILFSVFDENQSWYLTENIQRFLPNADGVQPQDPEFQVSNIMHSINGYVFDSLQLSVCLHEVAYWYILSVGAQTDFLSVFFSGYTFKHKMVYEDTLTLFPFSGETVFMSMENPG
;
A
#
# COMPACT_ATOMS: atom_id res chain seq x y z
N MET A 1 18.16 18.88 -8.86
CA MET A 1 19.20 18.00 -8.29
C MET A 1 18.46 16.77 -7.77
N ARG A 2 18.47 15.69 -8.55
CA ARG A 2 17.77 14.43 -8.26
C ARG A 2 18.68 13.65 -7.32
N VAL A 3 18.18 13.23 -6.16
CA VAL A 3 18.89 12.24 -5.34
C VAL A 3 18.59 10.90 -6.00
N GLU A 4 19.47 10.47 -6.91
CA GLU A 4 19.47 9.10 -7.39
C GLU A 4 19.84 8.20 -6.22
N VAL A 5 19.02 7.21 -5.94
CA VAL A 5 19.32 6.09 -5.01
C VAL A 5 20.33 5.14 -5.67
N ASP A 6 21.21 5.67 -6.53
CA ASP A 6 22.16 4.91 -7.34
C ASP A 6 23.29 4.40 -6.43
N GLY A 7 23.37 3.08 -6.30
CA GLY A 7 24.43 2.38 -5.58
C GLY A 7 24.09 1.94 -4.15
N MET A 8 22.86 2.14 -3.66
CA MET A 8 22.40 1.53 -2.39
C MET A 8 21.95 0.08 -2.60
N GLU A 9 22.83 -0.74 -3.18
CA GLU A 9 22.62 -2.18 -3.36
C GLU A 9 23.73 -2.96 -2.66
N ALA A 10 23.38 -4.04 -1.96
CA ALA A 10 24.34 -4.91 -1.29
C ALA A 10 23.86 -6.36 -1.38
N TYR A 11 24.81 -7.28 -1.54
CA TYR A 11 24.53 -8.72 -1.60
C TYR A 11 24.59 -9.30 -0.18
N VAL A 12 23.54 -9.99 0.23
CA VAL A 12 23.51 -10.76 1.49
C VAL A 12 23.63 -12.24 1.13
N LYS A 13 24.72 -12.89 1.54
CA LYS A 13 24.91 -14.33 1.42
C LYS A 13 24.57 -14.98 2.76
N VAL A 14 23.68 -15.97 2.73
CA VAL A 14 23.30 -16.76 3.90
C VAL A 14 23.89 -18.15 3.73
N ASP A 15 24.88 -18.48 4.54
CA ASP A 15 25.49 -19.81 4.60
C ASP A 15 25.04 -20.54 5.88
N SER A 16 25.04 -21.87 5.87
CA SER A 16 24.76 -22.66 7.07
C SER A 16 25.89 -22.50 8.09
N CYS A 17 25.59 -21.86 9.21
CA CYS A 17 26.53 -21.77 10.33
C CYS A 17 26.62 -23.13 11.04
N PRO A 18 27.83 -23.61 11.38
CA PRO A 18 27.97 -24.78 12.23
C PRO A 18 27.40 -24.49 13.63
N GLU A 19 26.59 -25.40 14.14
CA GLU A 19 26.10 -25.32 15.53
C GLU A 19 27.27 -25.61 16.49
N GLU A 20 27.49 -24.73 17.47
CA GLU A 20 28.49 -24.98 18.51
C GLU A 20 28.10 -26.21 19.34
N PRO A 21 29.02 -27.19 19.52
CA PRO A 21 28.70 -28.39 20.27
C PRO A 21 28.46 -28.05 21.74
N GLN A 22 27.24 -28.30 22.21
CA GLN A 22 26.89 -28.26 23.63
C GLN A 22 27.71 -29.31 24.40
N LEU A 23 28.76 -28.88 25.11
CA LEU A 23 29.51 -29.71 26.06
C LEU A 23 28.60 -30.12 27.21
N ARG A 24 27.97 -31.30 27.11
CA ARG A 24 27.32 -31.95 28.25
C ARG A 24 28.40 -32.46 29.21
N ILE A 25 28.68 -31.71 30.26
CA ILE A 25 29.43 -32.20 31.41
C ILE A 25 28.60 -33.34 32.04
N LYS A 26 29.14 -34.57 32.00
CA LYS A 26 28.59 -35.71 32.73
C LYS A 26 28.93 -35.54 34.21
N ASN A 27 27.94 -35.28 35.05
CA ASN A 27 28.10 -35.38 36.50
C ASN A 27 28.19 -36.86 36.89
N ASN A 28 29.41 -37.35 37.10
CA ASN A 28 29.62 -38.56 37.90
C ASN A 28 29.46 -38.18 39.37
N LYS A 29 28.52 -38.84 40.04
CA LYS A 29 28.38 -38.82 41.50
C LYS A 29 29.59 -39.50 42.12
N GLU A 30 30.28 -38.82 43.01
CA GLU A 30 30.89 -39.42 44.19
C GLU A 30 30.50 -38.54 45.39
N GLU A 31 29.89 -39.17 46.38
CA GLU A 31 29.48 -38.60 47.66
C GLU A 31 30.70 -38.52 48.57
N GLU A 32 31.03 -37.34 49.12
CA GLU A 32 31.75 -37.24 50.38
C GLU A 32 31.15 -36.07 51.20
N ASP A 33 30.55 -36.44 52.34
CA ASP A 33 30.11 -35.57 53.44
C ASP A 33 31.29 -34.77 54.01
N TYR A 34 31.12 -33.47 54.31
CA TYR A 34 31.60 -32.81 55.54
C TYR A 34 30.99 -31.39 55.68
N ASP A 35 30.62 -31.06 56.91
CA ASP A 35 29.96 -29.83 57.40
C ASP A 35 30.72 -28.51 57.16
N GLY A 36 29.98 -27.41 57.06
CA GLY A 36 30.33 -26.15 57.73
C GLY A 36 30.93 -25.01 56.90
N ASP A 37 30.18 -23.90 56.87
CA ASP A 37 30.62 -22.50 56.91
C ASP A 37 31.28 -21.83 55.68
N THR A 38 30.42 -21.09 54.98
CA THR A 38 30.52 -19.70 54.47
C THR A 38 31.86 -19.05 54.03
N TYR A 39 31.80 -18.60 52.76
CA TYR A 39 32.56 -17.58 52.00
C TYR A 39 33.96 -17.97 51.49
N ASP A 40 34.09 -18.13 50.16
CA ASP A 40 35.38 -18.02 49.47
C ASP A 40 35.26 -17.30 48.12
N SER A 41 36.39 -16.69 47.75
CA SER A 41 36.69 -15.70 46.71
C SER A 41 36.58 -16.22 45.28
N ASP A 42 36.17 -15.30 44.39
CA ASP A 42 36.58 -15.10 42.99
C ASP A 42 36.74 -16.30 42.03
N MET A 43 35.84 -16.40 41.04
CA MET A 43 36.24 -16.30 39.62
C MET A 43 35.05 -16.16 38.67
N ASP A 44 35.30 -15.41 37.60
CA ASP A 44 34.41 -14.96 36.54
C ASP A 44 33.39 -15.99 36.02
N VAL A 45 32.12 -15.64 36.07
CA VAL A 45 31.11 -16.21 35.15
C VAL A 45 30.86 -15.20 34.05
N VAL A 46 31.52 -15.48 32.92
CA VAL A 46 31.30 -14.84 31.63
C VAL A 46 29.84 -15.04 31.24
N LYS A 47 29.05 -13.97 31.30
CA LYS A 47 27.69 -13.91 30.77
C LYS A 47 27.77 -13.36 29.35
N PHE A 48 27.60 -14.22 28.36
CA PHE A 48 27.26 -13.80 27.00
C PHE A 48 26.01 -14.54 26.55
N ASP A 49 24.86 -14.15 27.13
CA ASP A 49 23.61 -14.23 26.39
C ASP A 49 23.37 -12.83 25.84
N GLY A 50 23.74 -12.63 24.57
CA GLY A 50 23.37 -11.43 23.85
C GLY A 50 21.86 -11.36 23.78
N ASP A 51 21.28 -10.30 24.36
CA ASP A 51 19.88 -9.92 24.23
C ASP A 51 19.55 -9.61 22.75
N SER A 52 19.43 -10.64 21.91
CA SER A 52 18.54 -10.58 20.76
C SER A 52 17.17 -10.94 21.28
N ALA A 53 16.33 -9.93 21.53
CA ALA A 53 14.92 -10.15 21.80
C ALA A 53 14.39 -11.21 20.81
N PRO A 54 13.79 -12.31 21.27
CA PRO A 54 13.26 -13.32 20.36
C PRO A 54 12.29 -12.62 19.40
N PRO A 55 12.18 -13.05 18.13
CA PRO A 55 11.23 -12.43 17.21
C PRO A 55 9.85 -12.43 17.89
N PHE A 56 9.33 -11.24 18.16
CA PHE A 56 8.13 -11.05 18.97
C PHE A 56 6.85 -11.58 18.28
N ILE A 57 6.99 -12.18 17.10
CA ILE A 57 5.94 -12.97 16.46
C ILE A 57 6.02 -14.39 17.02
N GLN A 58 5.56 -14.58 18.25
CA GLN A 58 5.13 -15.91 18.68
C GLN A 58 3.88 -16.27 17.88
N ILE A 59 4.07 -16.90 16.71
CA ILE A 59 3.00 -17.63 16.02
C ILE A 59 2.65 -18.81 16.92
N ARG A 60 1.81 -18.59 17.94
CA ARG A 60 1.08 -19.70 18.55
C ARG A 60 0.24 -20.24 17.41
N SER A 61 0.56 -21.44 16.97
CA SER A 61 -0.11 -22.17 15.90
C SER A 61 -1.56 -22.44 16.26
N VAL A 62 -2.40 -21.39 16.25
CA VAL A 62 -3.82 -21.53 15.98
C VAL A 62 -3.94 -21.51 14.47
N ALA A 63 -3.31 -22.50 13.83
CA ALA A 63 -3.58 -22.77 12.42
C ALA A 63 -5.09 -22.96 12.29
N LYS A 64 -5.73 -22.27 11.35
CA LYS A 64 -7.11 -22.55 10.98
C LYS A 64 -7.25 -24.07 10.84
N LYS A 65 -8.20 -24.68 11.55
CA LYS A 65 -8.43 -26.14 11.50
C LYS A 65 -8.66 -26.64 10.07
N HIS A 66 -9.14 -25.77 9.18
CA HIS A 66 -9.32 -26.05 7.76
C HIS A 66 -8.87 -24.84 6.93
N PRO A 67 -7.76 -24.95 6.16
CA PRO A 67 -7.40 -23.92 5.19
C PRO A 67 -8.49 -23.85 4.11
N LYS A 68 -8.94 -22.65 3.77
CA LYS A 68 -9.95 -22.43 2.74
C LYS A 68 -9.30 -21.91 1.47
N THR A 69 -9.50 -22.62 0.36
CA THR A 69 -9.11 -22.14 -0.98
C THR A 69 -10.24 -21.29 -1.54
N TRP A 70 -9.92 -20.08 -2.01
CA TRP A 70 -10.86 -19.23 -2.74
C TRP A 70 -10.36 -19.05 -4.18
N VAL A 71 -11.30 -18.99 -5.11
CA VAL A 71 -11.01 -18.87 -6.54
C VAL A 71 -11.50 -17.51 -7.03
N HIS A 72 -10.62 -16.80 -7.73
CA HIS A 72 -10.88 -15.46 -8.26
C HIS A 72 -10.52 -15.40 -9.72
N TYR A 73 -11.40 -14.80 -10.51
CA TYR A 73 -11.20 -14.63 -11.94
C TYR A 73 -10.92 -13.15 -12.18
N ILE A 74 -9.66 -12.82 -12.42
CA ILE A 74 -9.23 -11.43 -12.61
C ILE A 74 -8.61 -11.31 -13.99
N ALA A 75 -9.07 -10.34 -14.76
CA ALA A 75 -8.52 -10.01 -16.07
C ALA A 75 -8.06 -8.55 -16.10
N ALA A 76 -7.05 -8.27 -16.93
CA ALA A 76 -6.63 -6.92 -17.24
C ALA A 76 -7.44 -6.42 -18.44
N GLU A 77 -8.16 -5.31 -18.28
CA GLU A 77 -9.02 -4.75 -19.32
C GLU A 77 -8.70 -3.30 -19.60
N GLU A 78 -8.74 -2.93 -20.87
CA GLU A 78 -8.58 -1.56 -21.32
C GLU A 78 -9.89 -0.79 -21.19
N GLU A 79 -9.85 0.35 -20.50
CA GLU A 79 -11.00 1.20 -20.26
C GLU A 79 -10.60 2.69 -20.29
N ASP A 80 -11.52 3.54 -20.74
CA ASP A 80 -11.35 4.98 -20.66
C ASP A 80 -11.64 5.44 -19.22
N TRP A 81 -10.59 5.85 -18.51
CA TRP A 81 -10.66 6.34 -17.16
C TRP A 81 -10.85 7.86 -17.13
N ASP A 82 -11.90 8.33 -16.47
CA ASP A 82 -12.12 9.75 -16.15
C ASP A 82 -11.69 10.02 -14.71
N TYR A 83 -10.65 10.84 -14.55
CA TYR A 83 -10.13 11.21 -13.23
C TYR A 83 -11.08 12.12 -12.44
N ALA A 84 -12.00 12.82 -13.10
CA ALA A 84 -12.88 13.80 -12.47
C ALA A 84 -14.32 13.74 -13.02
N PRO A 85 -15.04 12.61 -12.80
CA PRO A 85 -16.38 12.42 -13.35
C PRO A 85 -17.42 13.36 -12.74
N SER A 86 -17.25 13.73 -11.46
CA SER A 86 -18.17 14.62 -10.72
C SER A 86 -17.81 16.11 -10.83
N SER A 87 -16.63 16.44 -11.39
CA SER A 87 -16.21 17.84 -11.52
C SER A 87 -16.77 18.50 -12.77
N LEU A 88 -17.52 19.59 -12.59
CA LEU A 88 -17.80 20.52 -13.68
C LEU A 88 -16.50 21.22 -14.12
N THR A 89 -16.31 21.39 -15.43
CA THR A 89 -15.22 22.21 -15.99
C THR A 89 -15.44 23.66 -15.54
N SER A 90 -14.62 24.19 -14.62
CA SER A 90 -14.64 25.60 -14.26
C SER A 90 -13.85 26.42 -15.29
N SER A 91 -14.40 27.56 -15.71
CA SER A 91 -13.76 28.53 -16.62
C SER A 91 -12.66 29.37 -15.97
N ASP A 92 -12.46 29.25 -14.66
CA ASP A 92 -11.50 30.06 -13.93
C ASP A 92 -10.09 29.47 -14.01
N GLY A 93 -9.09 30.36 -14.07
CA GLY A 93 -7.64 30.08 -14.07
C GLY A 93 -7.10 29.39 -12.82
N SER A 94 -7.93 28.56 -12.18
CA SER A 94 -7.54 27.61 -11.16
C SER A 94 -6.60 26.55 -11.74
N TYR A 95 -5.62 26.16 -10.95
CA TYR A 95 -4.69 25.05 -11.22
C TYR A 95 -5.39 23.77 -11.72
N LYS A 96 -6.64 23.53 -11.30
CA LYS A 96 -7.50 22.43 -11.75
C LYS A 96 -7.76 22.41 -13.27
N SER A 97 -7.85 23.57 -13.90
CA SER A 97 -8.08 23.71 -15.34
C SER A 97 -6.91 23.19 -16.19
N LEU A 98 -5.68 23.22 -15.64
CA LEU A 98 -4.49 22.69 -16.32
C LEU A 98 -4.61 21.19 -16.58
N TYR A 99 -5.14 20.45 -15.60
CA TYR A 99 -5.24 19.00 -15.63
C TYR A 99 -6.58 18.50 -16.20
N LEU A 100 -7.68 19.23 -15.99
CA LEU A 100 -9.02 18.72 -16.34
C LEU A 100 -9.58 19.19 -17.68
N ASN A 101 -9.15 20.35 -18.17
CA ASN A 101 -9.73 20.92 -19.38
C ASN A 101 -8.98 20.43 -20.62
N ASN A 102 -9.74 19.94 -21.60
CA ASN A 102 -9.21 19.63 -22.92
C ASN A 102 -8.80 20.95 -23.60
N GLY A 103 -7.60 20.96 -24.17
CA GLY A 103 -7.04 22.12 -24.86
C GLY A 103 -6.36 21.73 -26.17
N PRO A 104 -5.86 22.70 -26.96
CA PRO A 104 -5.16 22.42 -28.22
C PRO A 104 -3.94 21.51 -28.04
N GLN A 105 -3.31 21.58 -26.87
CA GLN A 105 -2.13 20.81 -26.48
C GLN A 105 -2.34 20.11 -25.13
N ARG A 106 -3.58 19.76 -24.74
CA ARG A 106 -3.85 19.11 -23.45
C ARG A 106 -4.92 18.04 -23.60
N ILE A 107 -4.62 16.84 -23.12
CA ILE A 107 -5.55 15.69 -23.13
C ILE A 107 -6.74 15.98 -22.23
N GLY A 108 -6.49 16.56 -21.05
CA GLY A 108 -7.52 16.90 -20.07
C GLY A 108 -7.75 15.74 -19.10
N ARG A 109 -9.01 15.42 -18.80
CA ARG A 109 -9.38 14.52 -17.69
C ARG A 109 -9.49 13.03 -18.02
N LYS A 110 -9.61 12.65 -19.30
CA LYS A 110 -9.90 11.27 -19.73
C LYS A 110 -8.70 10.64 -20.41
N TYR A 111 -8.34 9.45 -19.97
CA TYR A 111 -7.23 8.66 -20.52
C TYR A 111 -7.64 7.21 -20.65
N LYS A 112 -7.28 6.58 -21.75
CA LYS A 112 -7.32 5.12 -21.87
C LYS A 112 -6.25 4.52 -20.98
N LYS A 113 -6.65 3.56 -20.16
CA LYS A 113 -5.81 2.84 -19.20
C LYS A 113 -6.18 1.37 -19.18
N VAL A 114 -5.37 0.57 -18.50
CA VAL A 114 -5.67 -0.83 -18.19
C VAL A 114 -5.94 -0.99 -16.71
N ARG A 115 -6.98 -1.76 -16.35
CA ARG A 115 -7.41 -2.00 -14.97
C ARG A 115 -7.60 -3.50 -14.73
N PHE A 116 -7.43 -3.92 -13.49
CA PHE A 116 -7.78 -5.28 -13.06
C PHE A 116 -9.27 -5.35 -12.71
N ILE A 117 -10.02 -6.18 -13.43
CA ILE A 117 -11.46 -6.37 -13.24
C ILE A 117 -11.70 -7.79 -12.74
N ALA A 118 -12.53 -7.91 -11.70
CA ALA A 118 -12.99 -9.19 -11.20
C ALA A 118 -14.22 -9.70 -11.98
N TYR A 119 -14.26 -11.02 -12.14
CA TYR A 119 -15.28 -11.77 -12.82
C TYR A 119 -15.85 -12.85 -11.91
N THR A 120 -17.13 -13.16 -12.10
CA THR A 120 -17.82 -14.16 -11.27
C THR A 120 -17.42 -15.59 -11.58
N ASP A 121 -16.90 -15.85 -12.78
CA ASP A 121 -16.67 -17.19 -13.31
C ASP A 121 -15.51 -17.25 -14.32
N GLU A 122 -15.05 -18.47 -14.62
CA GLU A 122 -13.99 -18.78 -15.60
C GLU A 122 -14.28 -18.28 -17.02
N THR A 123 -15.54 -17.93 -17.32
CA THR A 123 -15.91 -17.49 -18.67
C THR A 123 -15.53 -16.04 -18.96
N PHE A 124 -15.16 -15.26 -17.93
CA PHE A 124 -14.83 -13.83 -18.04
C PHE A 124 -15.92 -13.02 -18.77
N LYS A 125 -17.20 -13.38 -18.59
CA LYS A 125 -18.33 -12.69 -19.23
C LYS A 125 -19.08 -11.75 -18.29
N THR A 126 -19.19 -12.13 -17.03
CA THR A 126 -19.96 -11.37 -16.04
C THR A 126 -19.02 -10.76 -15.01
N ARG A 127 -18.90 -9.43 -15.07
CA ARG A 127 -18.10 -8.65 -14.14
C ARG A 127 -18.72 -8.66 -12.75
N GLU A 128 -17.87 -8.70 -11.73
CA GLU A 128 -18.29 -8.44 -10.36
C GLU A 128 -18.65 -6.96 -10.17
N ALA A 129 -19.49 -6.68 -9.17
CA ALA A 129 -19.91 -5.32 -8.87
C ALA A 129 -18.72 -4.47 -8.38
N ILE A 130 -18.37 -3.43 -9.14
CA ILE A 130 -17.30 -2.49 -8.79
C ILE A 130 -17.89 -1.40 -7.90
N GLN A 131 -17.22 -1.13 -6.78
CA GLN A 131 -17.55 -0.01 -5.89
C GLN A 131 -16.92 1.28 -6.44
N TYR A 132 -17.71 2.34 -6.56
CA TYR A 132 -17.22 3.64 -7.07
C TYR A 132 -16.08 4.17 -6.20
N GLU A 133 -16.17 3.92 -4.89
CA GLU A 133 -15.23 4.32 -3.85
C GLU A 133 -13.83 3.74 -4.05
N SER A 134 -13.73 2.53 -4.60
CA SER A 134 -12.43 1.88 -4.89
C SER A 134 -11.78 2.45 -6.15
N GLY A 135 -12.55 3.12 -7.01
CA GLY A 135 -12.05 3.81 -8.20
C GLY A 135 -11.21 2.93 -9.12
N ILE A 136 -10.00 3.36 -9.45
CA ILE A 136 -9.13 2.67 -10.42
C ILE A 136 -8.56 1.34 -9.89
N LEU A 137 -8.66 1.11 -8.57
CA LEU A 137 -8.15 -0.09 -7.92
C LEU A 137 -8.82 -1.35 -8.47
N GLY A 138 -8.05 -2.43 -8.49
CA GLY A 138 -8.57 -3.77 -8.75
C GLY A 138 -9.39 -4.32 -7.58
N PRO A 139 -9.89 -5.56 -7.71
CA PRO A 139 -10.62 -6.21 -6.64
C PRO A 139 -9.75 -6.39 -5.38
N LEU A 140 -10.36 -6.26 -4.20
CA LEU A 140 -9.67 -6.42 -2.93
C LEU A 140 -9.36 -7.88 -2.66
N LEU A 141 -8.08 -8.22 -2.48
CA LEU A 141 -7.64 -9.55 -2.08
C LEU A 141 -7.39 -9.58 -0.56
N TYR A 142 -7.81 -10.64 0.15
CA TYR A 142 -7.68 -10.72 1.62
C TYR A 142 -7.29 -12.12 2.12
N GLY A 143 -6.05 -12.30 2.56
CA GLY A 143 -5.57 -13.56 3.15
C GLY A 143 -5.37 -13.49 4.67
N GLU A 144 -5.65 -14.58 5.39
CA GLU A 144 -5.10 -14.81 6.73
C GLU A 144 -3.89 -15.74 6.66
N VAL A 145 -3.05 -15.72 7.70
CA VAL A 145 -1.88 -16.61 7.79
C VAL A 145 -2.33 -18.07 7.77
N GLY A 146 -1.89 -18.83 6.78
CA GLY A 146 -2.27 -20.23 6.57
C GLY A 146 -3.38 -20.46 5.54
N ASP A 147 -4.03 -19.39 5.05
CA ASP A 147 -4.97 -19.50 3.93
C ASP A 147 -4.23 -19.47 2.58
N THR A 148 -4.79 -20.18 1.60
CA THR A 148 -4.33 -20.12 0.21
C THR A 148 -5.20 -19.10 -0.52
N LEU A 149 -4.66 -17.88 -0.65
CA LEU A 149 -5.26 -16.68 -1.26
C LEU A 149 -6.78 -16.61 -1.09
N LEU A 150 -7.15 -16.07 0.06
CA LEU A 150 -8.53 -15.79 0.40
C LEU A 150 -8.91 -14.43 -0.22
N MET A 151 -10.16 -14.28 -0.66
CA MET A 151 -10.72 -12.96 -0.88
C MET A 151 -12.15 -12.95 -0.40
N MET A 152 -12.45 -11.93 0.38
CA MET A 152 -13.77 -11.63 0.88
C MET A 152 -13.99 -10.15 0.64
N SER A 153 -15.18 -9.83 0.13
CA SER A 153 -15.74 -8.48 0.19
C SER A 153 -16.30 -8.26 1.60
N ASP A 154 -15.43 -8.18 2.61
CA ASP A 154 -15.82 -7.51 3.85
C ASP A 154 -15.52 -6.02 3.68
N LYS A 155 -16.44 -5.15 4.10
CA LYS A 155 -16.40 -3.71 3.83
C LYS A 155 -15.13 -3.12 4.44
N ARG A 156 -14.15 -2.86 3.60
CA ARG A 156 -12.85 -2.34 4.00
C ARG A 156 -12.52 -1.16 3.11
N ASN A 157 -12.29 -0.02 3.75
CA ASN A 157 -12.00 1.19 3.03
C ASN A 157 -10.52 1.17 2.62
N VAL A 158 -10.28 1.11 1.32
CA VAL A 158 -8.93 1.18 0.76
C VAL A 158 -8.75 2.56 0.16
N ILE A 159 -7.68 3.23 0.56
CA ILE A 159 -7.26 4.51 -0.01
C ILE A 159 -5.88 4.30 -0.61
N LEU A 160 -5.77 4.52 -1.92
CA LEU A 160 -4.52 4.57 -2.64
C LEU A 160 -4.22 6.01 -3.03
N PHE A 161 -3.13 6.54 -2.48
CA PHE A 161 -2.49 7.74 -3.00
C PHE A 161 -1.57 7.34 -4.15
N SER A 162 -1.88 7.80 -5.36
CA SER A 162 -1.10 7.49 -6.57
C SER A 162 -0.89 8.72 -7.43
N VAL A 163 0.37 8.95 -7.81
CA VAL A 163 0.73 9.86 -8.90
C VAL A 163 0.87 9.02 -10.16
N PHE A 164 -0.10 9.16 -11.06
CA PHE A 164 -0.07 8.53 -12.37
C PHE A 164 0.59 9.47 -13.37
N ASP A 165 1.80 9.12 -13.81
CA ASP A 165 2.47 9.81 -14.89
C ASP A 165 2.00 9.22 -16.24
N GLU A 166 1.00 9.85 -16.88
CA GLU A 166 0.47 9.39 -18.16
C GLU A 166 1.48 9.55 -19.31
N ASN A 167 2.55 10.32 -19.13
CA ASN A 167 3.59 10.46 -20.14
C ASN A 167 4.40 9.16 -20.33
N GLN A 168 4.40 8.28 -19.33
CA GLN A 168 5.02 6.96 -19.38
C GLN A 168 4.03 5.84 -19.71
N SER A 169 2.76 6.19 -19.95
CA SER A 169 1.72 5.22 -20.30
C SER A 169 1.94 4.67 -21.70
N TRP A 170 1.81 3.35 -21.87
CA TRP A 170 1.81 2.69 -23.18
C TRP A 170 0.74 3.24 -24.14
N TYR A 171 -0.34 3.77 -23.57
CA TYR A 171 -1.48 4.33 -24.30
C TYR A 171 -1.33 5.81 -24.62
N LEU A 172 -0.20 6.46 -24.33
CA LEU A 172 -0.01 7.90 -24.55
C LEU A 172 -0.32 8.31 -26.00
N THR A 173 0.24 7.60 -26.99
CA THR A 173 0.02 7.92 -28.40
C THR A 173 -1.45 7.76 -28.81
N GLU A 174 -2.11 6.69 -28.33
CA GLU A 174 -3.54 6.46 -28.57
C GLU A 174 -4.39 7.57 -27.93
N ASN A 175 -4.06 7.96 -26.70
CA ASN A 175 -4.73 9.02 -25.97
C ASN A 175 -4.59 10.38 -26.68
N ILE A 176 -3.41 10.70 -27.20
CA ILE A 176 -3.19 11.93 -27.98
C ILE A 176 -4.07 11.92 -29.23
N GLN A 177 -4.06 10.84 -30.00
CA GLN A 177 -4.85 10.73 -31.24
C GLN A 177 -6.36 10.79 -30.99
N ARG A 178 -6.82 10.26 -29.86
CA ARG A 178 -8.24 10.11 -29.56
C ARG A 178 -8.85 11.33 -28.86
N PHE A 179 -8.13 11.97 -27.96
CA PHE A 179 -8.66 13.03 -27.10
C PHE A 179 -8.21 14.44 -27.47
N LEU A 180 -7.16 14.61 -28.29
CA LEU A 180 -6.79 15.94 -28.79
C LEU A 180 -7.41 16.24 -30.15
N PRO A 181 -7.83 17.51 -30.38
CA PRO A 181 -8.35 17.93 -31.67
C PRO A 181 -7.27 17.99 -32.77
N ASN A 182 -6.01 18.28 -32.42
CA ASN A 182 -4.89 18.40 -33.35
C ASN A 182 -3.70 17.55 -32.89
N ALA A 183 -3.69 16.26 -33.24
CA ALA A 183 -2.62 15.34 -32.81
C ALA A 183 -1.23 15.69 -33.38
N ASP A 184 -1.16 16.19 -34.62
CA ASP A 184 0.10 16.43 -35.34
C ASP A 184 0.90 17.66 -34.84
N GLY A 185 0.24 18.57 -34.11
CA GLY A 185 0.84 19.81 -33.61
C GLY A 185 1.41 19.73 -32.19
N VAL A 186 1.29 18.57 -31.55
CA VAL A 186 1.61 18.39 -30.13
C VAL A 186 3.05 17.92 -29.99
N GLN A 187 3.80 18.57 -29.10
CA GLN A 187 5.16 18.18 -28.78
C GLN A 187 5.17 17.45 -27.43
N PRO A 188 5.40 16.12 -27.39
CA PRO A 188 5.44 15.37 -26.13
C PRO A 188 6.57 15.80 -25.19
N GLN A 189 7.55 16.52 -25.72
CA GLN A 189 8.69 17.06 -24.96
C GLN A 189 8.42 18.44 -24.35
N ASP A 190 7.26 19.04 -24.65
CA ASP A 190 6.87 20.31 -24.04
C ASP A 190 6.64 20.11 -22.52
N PRO A 191 7.35 20.86 -21.65
CA PRO A 191 7.18 20.74 -20.20
C PRO A 191 5.74 21.02 -19.75
N GLU A 192 5.01 21.91 -20.44
CA GLU A 192 3.62 22.22 -20.07
C GLU A 192 2.70 21.02 -20.35
N PHE A 193 2.88 20.36 -21.49
CA PHE A 193 2.19 19.11 -21.82
C PHE A 193 2.50 18.01 -20.80
N GLN A 194 3.79 17.80 -20.49
CA GLN A 194 4.21 16.76 -19.55
C GLN A 194 3.58 16.95 -18.17
N VAL A 195 3.64 18.17 -17.63
CA VAL A 195 3.06 18.47 -16.32
C VAL A 195 1.54 18.30 -16.33
N SER A 196 0.86 18.65 -17.42
CA SER A 196 -0.61 18.52 -17.51
C SER A 196 -1.10 17.06 -17.45
N ASN A 197 -0.23 16.10 -17.79
CA ASN A 197 -0.53 14.67 -17.85
C ASN A 197 -0.13 13.92 -16.57
N ILE A 198 0.41 14.61 -15.56
CA ILE A 198 0.75 14.01 -14.26
C ILE A 198 -0.46 14.14 -13.33
N MET A 199 -1.13 13.01 -13.06
CA MET A 199 -2.37 12.99 -12.29
C MET A 199 -2.10 12.60 -10.83
N HIS A 200 -2.19 13.58 -9.94
CA HIS A 200 -2.13 13.38 -8.49
C HIS A 200 -3.50 12.94 -7.96
N SER A 201 -3.65 11.63 -7.70
CA SER A 201 -4.96 11.02 -7.48
C SER A 201 -5.08 10.27 -6.14
N ILE A 202 -6.33 10.18 -5.68
CA ILE A 202 -6.77 9.30 -4.59
C ILE A 202 -7.75 8.29 -5.19
N ASN A 203 -7.43 7.00 -5.13
CA ASN A 203 -8.17 5.92 -5.83
C ASN A 203 -8.38 6.17 -7.33
N GLY A 204 -7.49 6.94 -7.98
CA GLY A 204 -7.65 7.33 -9.38
C GLY A 204 -8.59 8.51 -9.61
N TYR A 205 -9.06 9.19 -8.57
CA TYR A 205 -9.83 10.41 -8.69
C TYR A 205 -9.04 11.64 -8.25
N VAL A 206 -9.35 12.79 -8.83
CA VAL A 206 -8.66 14.06 -8.55
C VAL A 206 -9.64 15.16 -8.15
N PHE A 207 -9.15 16.21 -7.49
CA PHE A 207 -9.89 17.44 -7.15
C PHE A 207 -11.29 17.21 -6.56
N ASP A 208 -11.34 16.47 -5.45
CA ASP A 208 -12.56 16.18 -4.67
C ASP A 208 -13.63 15.36 -5.40
N SER A 209 -13.23 14.62 -6.44
CA SER A 209 -14.17 13.79 -7.19
C SER A 209 -14.54 12.48 -6.49
N LEU A 210 -13.71 12.04 -5.53
CA LEU A 210 -13.98 10.90 -4.65
C LEU A 210 -14.70 11.37 -3.40
N GLN A 211 -15.88 10.81 -3.15
CA GLN A 211 -16.64 11.02 -1.93
C GLN A 211 -16.85 9.66 -1.26
N LEU A 212 -16.35 9.53 -0.04
CA LEU A 212 -16.48 8.32 0.76
C LEU A 212 -17.55 8.58 1.82
N SER A 213 -18.58 7.74 1.85
CA SER A 213 -19.63 7.81 2.87
C SER A 213 -19.38 6.77 3.95
N VAL A 214 -19.38 7.22 5.20
CA VAL A 214 -19.21 6.36 6.38
C VAL A 214 -20.30 6.72 7.39
N CYS A 215 -20.85 5.74 8.10
CA CYS A 215 -21.92 6.00 9.05
C CYS A 215 -21.39 6.55 10.37
N LEU A 216 -22.16 7.43 11.01
CA LEU A 216 -21.86 7.91 12.36
C LEU A 216 -21.90 6.72 13.35
N HIS A 217 -20.92 6.66 14.24
CA HIS A 217 -20.62 5.58 15.20
C HIS A 217 -20.12 4.28 14.55
N GLU A 218 -19.80 4.28 13.26
CA GLU A 218 -19.13 3.15 12.63
C GLU A 218 -17.64 3.14 12.98
N VAL A 219 -17.11 1.95 13.28
CA VAL A 219 -15.67 1.76 13.44
C VAL A 219 -15.12 1.28 12.11
N ALA A 220 -14.34 2.14 11.45
CA ALA A 220 -13.82 1.89 10.12
C ALA A 220 -12.31 1.58 10.16
N TYR A 221 -11.92 0.50 9.47
CA TYR A 221 -10.54 0.22 9.14
C TYR A 221 -10.20 0.82 7.79
N TRP A 222 -9.06 1.51 7.74
CA TRP A 222 -8.54 2.17 6.56
C TRP A 222 -7.19 1.56 6.19
N TYR A 223 -7.13 1.01 4.98
CA TYR A 223 -5.91 0.49 4.38
C TYR A 223 -5.38 1.56 3.44
N ILE A 224 -4.32 2.25 3.86
CA ILE A 224 -3.80 3.41 3.16
C ILE A 224 -2.47 3.04 2.50
N LEU A 225 -2.42 3.21 1.19
CA LEU A 225 -1.32 2.82 0.33
C LEU A 225 -0.78 4.04 -0.40
N SER A 226 0.54 4.09 -0.57
CA SER A 226 1.22 5.06 -1.43
C SER A 226 1.99 4.30 -2.49
N VAL A 227 1.47 4.28 -3.71
CA VAL A 227 2.07 3.58 -4.86
C VAL A 227 1.89 4.43 -6.10
N GLY A 228 2.98 4.71 -6.81
CA GLY A 228 2.96 5.49 -8.05
C GLY A 228 4.33 6.07 -8.36
N ALA A 229 4.36 7.13 -9.17
CA ALA A 229 5.59 7.84 -9.52
C ALA A 229 6.08 8.81 -8.41
N GLN A 230 5.58 8.69 -7.17
CA GLN A 230 5.98 9.56 -6.07
C GLN A 230 7.40 9.23 -5.62
N THR A 231 8.21 10.28 -5.41
CA THR A 231 9.56 10.15 -4.84
C THR A 231 9.63 10.56 -3.37
N ASP A 232 8.70 11.42 -2.94
CA ASP A 232 8.66 11.96 -1.59
C ASP A 232 7.62 11.24 -0.73
N PHE A 233 7.76 11.38 0.60
CA PHE A 233 6.76 10.90 1.53
C PHE A 233 5.50 11.77 1.50
N LEU A 234 4.37 11.18 1.83
CA LEU A 234 3.08 11.86 1.95
C LEU A 234 2.69 12.01 3.42
N SER A 235 2.22 13.20 3.79
CA SER A 235 1.61 13.46 5.08
C SER A 235 0.09 13.49 4.93
N VAL A 236 -0.56 12.40 5.32
CA VAL A 236 -2.02 12.22 5.18
C VAL A 236 -2.70 12.58 6.51
N PHE A 237 -3.73 13.40 6.46
CA PHE A 237 -4.54 13.73 7.63
C PHE A 237 -6.03 13.64 7.28
N PHE A 238 -6.86 13.37 8.29
CA PHE A 238 -8.32 13.35 8.15
C PHE A 238 -8.89 14.59 8.84
N SER A 239 -9.53 15.47 8.08
CA SER A 239 -10.08 16.72 8.60
C SER A 239 -11.08 16.47 9.73
N GLY A 240 -10.77 16.92 10.94
CA GLY A 240 -11.66 16.79 12.11
C GLY A 240 -11.69 15.39 12.73
N TYR A 241 -10.77 14.50 12.35
CA TYR A 241 -10.67 13.15 12.89
C TYR A 241 -9.26 12.83 13.36
N THR A 242 -9.19 12.02 14.42
CA THR A 242 -7.96 11.37 14.87
C THR A 242 -8.08 9.87 14.60
N PHE A 243 -6.97 9.23 14.32
CA PHE A 243 -6.94 7.79 14.04
C PHE A 243 -5.91 7.11 14.92
N LYS A 244 -6.06 5.79 15.08
CA LYS A 244 -5.13 4.98 15.85
C LYS A 244 -4.21 4.21 14.91
N HIS A 245 -2.92 4.49 14.98
CA HIS A 245 -1.85 3.86 14.24
C HIS A 245 -0.91 3.15 15.22
N LYS A 246 -0.61 1.85 15.00
CA LYS A 246 0.30 1.07 15.86
C LYS A 246 0.00 1.20 17.37
N MET A 247 -1.30 1.22 17.71
CA MET A 247 -1.85 1.38 19.06
C MET A 247 -1.73 2.78 19.70
N VAL A 248 -1.28 3.79 18.96
CA VAL A 248 -1.15 5.20 19.39
C VAL A 248 -2.12 6.07 18.59
N TYR A 249 -2.69 7.09 19.23
CA TYR A 249 -3.53 8.07 18.53
C TYR A 249 -2.66 9.13 17.88
N GLU A 250 -2.91 9.40 16.59
CA GLU A 250 -2.20 10.36 15.77
C GLU A 250 -3.18 11.13 14.88
N ASP A 251 -2.75 12.32 14.45
CA ASP A 251 -3.53 13.21 13.58
C ASP A 251 -3.03 13.18 12.14
N THR A 252 -1.77 12.80 11.92
CA THR A 252 -1.12 12.81 10.61
C THR A 252 -0.28 11.55 10.42
N LEU A 253 -0.54 10.84 9.33
CA LEU A 253 0.12 9.60 8.94
C LEU A 253 1.19 9.93 7.90
N THR A 254 2.42 9.51 8.16
CA THR A 254 3.51 9.63 7.18
C THR A 254 3.58 8.34 6.35
N LEU A 255 3.43 8.45 5.03
CA LEU A 255 3.51 7.34 4.08
C LEU A 255 4.71 7.50 3.17
N PHE A 256 5.58 6.49 3.15
CA PHE A 256 6.71 6.43 2.23
C PHE A 256 6.27 5.90 0.85
N PRO A 257 7.01 6.19 -0.22
CA PRO A 257 6.78 5.57 -1.52
C PRO A 257 6.78 4.04 -1.43
N PHE A 258 5.85 3.39 -2.14
CA PHE A 258 5.68 1.94 -2.16
C PHE A 258 5.42 1.30 -0.78
N SER A 259 4.81 2.07 0.13
CA SER A 259 4.46 1.60 1.47
C SER A 259 2.94 1.55 1.69
N GLY A 260 2.55 0.75 2.68
CA GLY A 260 1.17 0.62 3.12
C GLY A 260 1.08 0.61 4.64
N GLU A 261 0.14 1.38 5.18
CA GLU A 261 -0.13 1.43 6.61
C GLU A 261 -1.63 1.22 6.85
N THR A 262 -1.95 0.57 7.97
CA THR A 262 -3.34 0.34 8.38
C THR A 262 -3.63 1.19 9.60
N VAL A 263 -4.71 1.96 9.52
CA VAL A 263 -5.21 2.77 10.63
C VAL A 263 -6.66 2.42 10.89
N PHE A 264 -7.12 2.63 12.13
CA PHE A 264 -8.53 2.50 12.44
C PHE A 264 -9.03 3.77 13.14
N MET A 265 -10.29 4.10 12.90
CA MET A 265 -10.93 5.28 13.47
C MET A 265 -12.37 4.99 13.87
N SER A 266 -12.79 5.64 14.95
CA SER A 266 -14.18 5.67 15.41
C SER A 266 -14.85 6.92 14.85
N MET A 267 -15.90 6.76 14.06
CA MET A 267 -16.57 7.89 13.40
C MET A 267 -17.55 8.59 14.35
N GLU A 268 -17.05 9.47 15.21
CA GLU A 268 -17.87 10.14 16.25
C GLU A 268 -18.32 11.56 15.89
N ASN A 269 -17.70 12.17 14.88
CA ASN A 269 -17.98 13.54 14.48
C ASN A 269 -18.90 13.58 13.25
N PRO A 270 -20.09 14.19 13.31
CA PRO A 270 -20.90 14.40 12.12
C PRO A 270 -20.29 15.51 11.23
N GLY A 271 -20.30 15.31 9.91
CA GLY A 271 -19.77 16.26 8.91
C GLY A 271 -20.21 15.94 7.50
#